data_AF-A0A956IUA3-F1
#
_entry.id   AF-A0A956IUA3-F1
#
_cell.length_a   1.000
_cell.length_b   1.000
_cell.length_c   1.000
_cell.angle_alpha   90.00
_cell.angle_beta   90.00
_cell.angle_gamma   90.00
#
_symmetry.space_group_name_H-M   'P 1'
#
loop_
_entity.id
_entity.type
_entity.pdbx_description
1 polymer ?
#
loop_
_entity_poly.entity_id
_entity_poly.type
_entity_poly.pdbx_seq_one_letter_code
_entity_poly.pdbx_strand_id
1 'polypeptide(L)'
;MPVSDPRPSSSIGGEFSSLDGSGEGPPIDSRAVPGLLGEHGPPSSRVEPGSSRTSPKLRHLVRRSWLDRIRSSKPMGWRGGLLLLTFVAGFIALSSGVELTDRPGVSTAGVLTRLYYAIGLFVLGGLDLGMPRGGPAWGRDLLWLVYFVAPAITASAVIEGVLKVLEPQSWRLRRLRGHVVISGSSRLALLYLKRLRKLEPTVPVVIVDPRIGESLSDQAREVYRAEIVQGDIASSAILARIRLDRAARVVLLSDNDFSNLDAATRVLDLAPRLEGKIVVHVADLRFMLGMAHTLVARTCAIFNAHQIAARHLVDTRVLKHFNETLPRDRVVLAGFGRFGQTVLEELQQRAPGGFDRC
;
A
#
# COMPACT_ATOMS: atom_id res chain seq x y z
N MET A 1 -39.22 -23.69 -57.91
CA MET A 1 -38.33 -24.53 -58.74
C MET A 1 -36.91 -24.42 -58.18
N PRO A 2 -36.19 -25.55 -58.07
CA PRO A 2 -34.91 -25.69 -57.35
C PRO A 2 -33.70 -25.48 -58.29
N VAL A 3 -32.50 -25.86 -57.83
CA VAL A 3 -31.17 -26.00 -58.51
C VAL A 3 -30.16 -25.05 -57.86
N SER A 4 -28.97 -25.43 -57.38
CA SER A 4 -28.28 -26.70 -57.16
C SER A 4 -27.02 -26.41 -56.34
N ASP A 5 -26.57 -27.43 -55.62
CA ASP A 5 -25.25 -27.62 -55.02
C ASP A 5 -24.09 -27.33 -56.01
N PRO A 6 -22.84 -27.12 -55.54
CA PRO A 6 -21.98 -28.30 -55.41
C PRO A 6 -20.97 -28.29 -54.23
N ARG A 7 -20.85 -29.45 -53.57
CA ARG A 7 -19.54 -30.02 -53.14
C ARG A 7 -18.86 -30.71 -54.34
N PRO A 8 -17.53 -30.97 -54.34
CA PRO A 8 -16.97 -32.18 -53.67
C PRO A 8 -15.54 -31.95 -53.06
N SER A 9 -15.21 -32.50 -51.88
CA SER A 9 -14.51 -33.79 -51.62
C SER A 9 -12.97 -33.72 -51.49
N SER A 10 -12.46 -34.14 -50.33
CA SER A 10 -11.31 -35.08 -50.11
C SER A 10 -10.89 -34.95 -48.63
N SER A 11 -11.16 -35.90 -47.74
CA SER A 11 -10.58 -37.25 -47.56
C SER A 11 -9.13 -37.24 -47.05
N ILE A 12 -8.95 -37.68 -45.79
CA ILE A 12 -7.88 -38.49 -45.15
C ILE A 12 -8.26 -38.47 -43.64
N GLY A 13 -8.53 -39.55 -42.90
CA GLY A 13 -8.29 -40.99 -43.08
C GLY A 13 -7.19 -41.50 -42.14
N GLY A 14 -7.58 -42.23 -41.08
CA GLY A 14 -6.71 -42.95 -40.10
C GLY A 14 -7.07 -42.61 -38.65
N GLU A 15 -7.79 -43.38 -37.81
CA GLU A 15 -7.62 -44.79 -37.36
C GLU A 15 -6.19 -45.07 -36.81
N PHE A 16 -5.91 -45.68 -35.65
CA PHE A 16 -6.68 -46.49 -34.68
C PHE A 16 -5.83 -46.67 -33.38
N SER A 17 -6.41 -47.36 -32.38
CA SER A 17 -5.76 -48.07 -31.24
C SER A 17 -5.56 -47.25 -29.95
N SER A 18 -6.33 -47.35 -28.86
CA SER A 18 -6.79 -48.49 -28.03
C SER A 18 -5.68 -49.46 -27.59
N LEU A 19 -5.30 -49.35 -26.31
CA LEU A 19 -4.65 -50.39 -25.51
C LEU A 19 -5.23 -50.36 -24.10
N ASP A 20 -6.08 -51.35 -23.84
CA ASP A 20 -6.34 -51.93 -22.53
C ASP A 20 -5.07 -52.60 -22.00
N GLY A 21 -4.91 -52.56 -20.68
CA GLY A 21 -3.80 -53.19 -19.97
C GLY A 21 -4.08 -53.31 -18.49
N SER A 22 -4.93 -54.29 -18.16
CA SER A 22 -5.10 -54.91 -16.85
C SER A 22 -3.77 -55.43 -16.29
N GLY A 23 -3.48 -55.15 -15.02
CA GLY A 23 -2.34 -55.71 -14.28
C GLY A 23 -2.59 -55.66 -12.77
N GLU A 24 -2.71 -56.84 -12.20
CA GLU A 24 -3.00 -57.22 -10.81
C GLU A 24 -2.09 -56.58 -9.73
N GLY A 25 -2.62 -56.40 -8.50
CA GLY A 25 -1.81 -56.33 -7.26
C GLY A 25 -1.26 -57.72 -6.86
N PRO A 26 -0.83 -58.02 -5.60
CA PRO A 26 -0.89 -57.31 -4.30
C PRO A 26 0.51 -57.40 -3.56
N PRO A 27 0.71 -57.34 -2.21
CA PRO A 27 -0.25 -57.22 -1.11
C PRO A 27 0.05 -56.22 0.01
N ILE A 28 -1.01 -56.10 0.81
CA ILE A 28 -1.17 -55.57 2.16
C ILE A 28 -0.14 -56.20 3.11
N ASP A 29 0.55 -55.38 3.91
CA ASP A 29 1.08 -55.82 5.21
C ASP A 29 0.36 -55.06 6.33
N SER A 30 -0.25 -55.87 7.19
CA SER A 30 -0.99 -55.49 8.38
C SER A 30 -0.34 -56.21 9.53
N ARG A 31 0.43 -55.50 10.37
CA ARG A 31 0.77 -55.96 11.72
C ARG A 31 1.36 -54.86 12.60
N ALA A 32 0.88 -54.91 13.86
CA ALA A 32 1.47 -54.43 15.10
C ALA A 32 1.23 -52.97 15.55
N VAL A 33 0.11 -52.80 16.25
CA VAL A 33 0.02 -52.06 17.53
C VAL A 33 0.36 -53.06 18.65
N PRO A 34 1.19 -52.71 19.66
CA PRO A 34 0.69 -52.33 21.00
C PRO A 34 1.47 -51.11 21.55
N GLY A 35 0.87 -50.07 22.12
CA GLY A 35 0.06 -50.09 23.34
C GLY A 35 0.98 -49.91 24.56
N LEU A 36 0.91 -48.76 25.26
CA LEU A 36 1.02 -48.70 26.73
C LEU A 36 0.78 -47.29 27.29
N LEU A 37 -0.15 -47.26 28.23
CA LEU A 37 -0.46 -46.24 29.23
C LEU A 37 0.76 -45.85 30.08
N GLY A 38 0.74 -44.65 30.63
CA GLY A 38 1.64 -44.25 31.71
C GLY A 38 1.48 -42.79 32.11
N GLU A 39 0.50 -42.52 32.97
CA GLU A 39 0.44 -41.30 33.79
C GLU A 39 1.73 -41.13 34.61
N HIS A 40 2.19 -39.89 34.82
CA HIS A 40 2.68 -39.43 36.12
C HIS A 40 2.77 -37.89 36.13
N GLY A 41 2.23 -37.30 37.20
CA GLY A 41 2.13 -35.87 37.44
C GLY A 41 3.44 -35.16 37.81
N PRO A 42 3.37 -33.85 38.12
CA PRO A 42 4.52 -32.95 38.11
C PRO A 42 5.22 -32.88 39.48
N PRO A 43 6.51 -32.50 39.55
CA PRO A 43 7.09 -32.03 40.79
C PRO A 43 7.04 -30.50 40.88
N SER A 44 6.48 -30.04 41.99
CA SER A 44 6.68 -28.69 42.51
C SER A 44 8.03 -28.59 43.24
N SER A 45 8.74 -27.47 43.08
CA SER A 45 9.61 -26.84 44.10
C SER A 45 10.11 -25.51 43.51
N ARG A 46 9.68 -24.37 44.06
CA ARG A 46 10.22 -23.63 45.22
C ARG A 46 11.43 -22.75 44.86
N VAL A 47 11.10 -21.47 44.60
CA VAL A 47 11.74 -20.19 45.00
C VAL A 47 13.27 -20.14 45.14
N GLU A 48 13.89 -19.21 44.39
CA GLU A 48 14.90 -18.26 44.92
C GLU A 48 14.79 -16.90 44.20
N PRO A 49 15.00 -15.76 44.90
CA PRO A 49 14.84 -14.41 44.37
C PRO A 49 16.18 -13.76 43.98
N GLY A 50 16.13 -12.86 43.00
CA GLY A 50 17.13 -11.81 42.83
C GLY A 50 18.15 -12.01 41.71
N SER A 51 17.93 -11.33 40.58
CA SER A 51 18.97 -10.47 40.03
C SER A 51 18.37 -9.48 39.04
N SER A 52 18.68 -8.22 39.29
CA SER A 52 18.38 -7.05 38.49
C SER A 52 18.97 -7.17 37.08
N ARG A 53 18.11 -7.31 36.07
CA ARG A 53 18.45 -6.98 34.69
C ARG A 53 17.54 -5.84 34.21
N THR A 54 18.03 -4.63 34.45
CA THR A 54 17.54 -3.42 33.79
C THR A 54 17.65 -3.60 32.28
N SER A 55 16.50 -3.79 31.64
CA SER A 55 16.41 -3.94 30.18
C SER A 55 16.69 -2.61 29.46
N PRO A 56 17.44 -2.60 28.35
CA PRO A 56 17.79 -1.39 27.59
C PRO A 56 16.64 -0.90 26.69
N LYS A 57 15.38 -1.03 27.12
CA LYS A 57 14.20 -0.73 26.30
C LYS A 57 13.63 0.69 26.49
N LEU A 58 14.14 1.49 27.42
CA LEU A 58 13.55 2.79 27.74
C LEU A 58 14.17 4.01 27.02
N ARG A 59 15.22 3.86 26.19
CA ARG A 59 15.86 4.99 25.49
C ARG A 59 15.32 5.27 24.08
N HIS A 60 14.54 4.35 23.49
CA HIS A 60 13.98 4.54 22.15
C HIS A 60 12.55 5.12 22.14
N LEU A 61 11.83 5.05 23.27
CA LEU A 61 10.46 5.53 23.38
C LEU A 61 10.36 7.05 23.54
N VAL A 62 11.37 7.71 24.09
CA VAL A 62 11.37 9.18 24.29
C VAL A 62 11.82 9.93 23.02
N ARG A 63 12.59 9.28 22.13
CA ARG A 63 13.14 9.93 20.93
C ARG A 63 12.20 9.91 19.71
N ARG A 64 11.19 9.03 19.67
CA ARG A 64 10.23 8.96 18.55
C ARG A 64 9.06 9.95 18.68
N SER A 65 8.58 10.25 19.89
CA SER A 65 7.41 11.15 20.07
C SER A 65 7.66 12.61 19.67
N TRP A 66 8.92 13.06 19.66
CA TRP A 66 9.30 14.39 19.18
C TRP A 66 9.25 14.51 17.64
N LEU A 67 9.53 13.43 16.92
CA LEU A 67 9.49 13.40 15.45
C LEU A 67 8.05 13.24 14.94
N ASP A 68 7.22 12.48 15.64
CA ASP A 68 5.81 12.28 15.24
C ASP A 68 4.96 13.55 15.43
N ARG A 69 5.33 14.44 16.37
CA ARG A 69 4.68 15.75 16.55
C ARG A 69 4.92 16.71 15.37
N ILE A 70 5.98 16.50 14.59
CA ILE A 70 6.28 17.25 13.36
C ILE A 70 5.48 16.69 12.16
N ARG A 71 4.93 15.47 12.29
CA ARG A 71 4.26 14.74 11.20
C ARG A 71 2.78 15.11 11.00
N SER A 72 2.19 15.87 11.93
CA SER A 72 0.87 16.48 11.70
C SER A 72 1.02 17.70 10.78
N SER A 73 1.03 17.43 9.48
CA SER A 73 1.01 18.46 8.44
C SER A 73 -0.30 19.24 8.51
N LYS A 74 -0.35 20.28 9.36
CA LYS A 74 -1.19 21.44 9.07
C LYS A 74 -0.72 22.02 7.71
N PRO A 75 -1.65 22.48 6.86
CA PRO A 75 -1.29 22.97 5.54
C PRO A 75 -0.23 24.07 5.67
N MET A 76 0.75 24.04 4.76
CA MET A 76 1.90 24.92 4.63
C MET A 76 1.58 26.44 4.76
N GLY A 77 0.30 26.83 4.67
CA GLY A 77 -0.20 28.20 4.76
C GLY A 77 0.09 28.91 6.09
N TRP A 78 0.11 28.24 7.24
CA TRP A 78 0.42 28.91 8.52
C TRP A 78 1.85 29.47 8.55
N ARG A 79 2.82 28.71 8.03
CA ARG A 79 4.23 29.13 8.02
C ARG A 79 4.50 30.20 6.96
N GLY A 80 3.86 30.08 5.79
CA GLY A 80 3.87 31.14 4.79
C GLY A 80 3.29 32.44 5.34
N GLY A 81 2.19 32.35 6.11
CA GLY A 81 1.61 33.48 6.83
C GLY A 81 2.56 34.08 7.86
N LEU A 82 3.25 33.26 8.65
CA LEU A 82 4.23 33.73 9.63
C LEU A 82 5.43 34.43 8.96
N LEU A 83 5.98 33.85 7.89
CA LEU A 83 7.05 34.47 7.10
C LEU A 83 6.63 35.84 6.56
N LEU A 84 5.44 35.91 5.95
CA LEU A 84 4.90 37.15 5.41
C LEU A 84 4.66 38.19 6.50
N LEU A 85 4.10 37.78 7.64
CA LEU A 85 3.87 38.64 8.80
C LEU A 85 5.18 39.22 9.32
N THR A 86 6.19 38.38 9.55
CA THR A 86 7.51 38.82 10.03
C THR A 86 8.19 39.75 9.02
N PHE A 87 8.04 39.48 7.73
CA PHE A 87 8.57 40.33 6.67
C PHE A 87 7.89 41.71 6.65
N VAL A 88 6.55 41.74 6.70
CA VAL A 88 5.77 42.99 6.74
C VAL A 88 6.09 43.78 8.01
N ALA A 89 6.23 43.12 9.17
CA ALA A 89 6.62 43.75 10.42
C ALA A 89 8.00 44.44 10.31
N GLY A 90 9.00 43.75 9.74
CA GLY A 90 10.32 44.32 9.50
C GLY A 90 10.28 45.52 8.54
N PHE A 91 9.50 45.41 7.47
CA PHE A 91 9.33 46.50 6.51
C PHE A 91 8.61 47.72 7.11
N ILE A 92 7.57 47.52 7.93
CA ILE A 92 6.86 48.60 8.64
C ILE A 92 7.81 49.28 9.63
N ALA A 93 8.61 48.51 10.38
CA ALA A 93 9.57 49.07 11.32
C ALA A 93 10.61 49.96 10.61
N LEU A 94 11.20 49.50 9.50
CA LEU A 94 12.12 50.32 8.69
C LEU A 94 11.41 51.54 8.08
N SER A 95 10.14 51.38 7.67
CA SER A 95 9.35 52.48 7.10
C SER A 95 8.88 53.50 8.13
N SER A 96 8.86 53.15 9.41
CA SER A 96 8.56 54.08 10.51
C SER A 96 9.71 55.05 10.86
N GLY A 97 10.83 54.97 10.12
CA GLY A 97 11.99 55.84 10.32
C GLY A 97 13.01 55.28 11.31
N VAL A 98 12.98 53.98 11.60
CA VAL A 98 14.03 53.31 12.36
C VAL A 98 15.25 53.14 11.46
N GLU A 99 16.40 53.59 11.95
CA GLU A 99 17.68 53.47 11.27
C GLU A 99 18.47 52.27 11.77
N LEU A 100 19.45 51.89 10.98
CA LEU A 100 20.34 50.77 11.22
C LEU A 100 21.74 51.32 11.44
N THR A 101 22.41 50.91 12.51
CA THR A 101 23.68 51.52 12.94
C THR A 101 24.76 51.46 11.85
N ASP A 102 24.84 50.35 11.10
CA ASP A 102 25.86 50.15 10.07
C ASP A 102 25.39 50.56 8.66
N ARG A 103 24.14 51.05 8.56
CA ARG A 103 23.50 51.54 7.33
C ARG A 103 22.75 52.85 7.63
N PRO A 104 23.49 53.97 7.80
CA PRO A 104 22.87 55.27 8.02
C PRO A 104 22.03 55.70 6.80
N GLY A 105 20.90 56.37 7.03
CA GLY A 105 20.02 56.88 5.96
C GLY A 105 19.02 55.88 5.37
N VAL A 106 18.84 54.69 5.97
CA VAL A 106 17.81 53.73 5.53
C VAL A 106 16.38 54.27 5.71
N SER A 107 16.18 55.12 6.71
CA SER A 107 14.94 55.83 7.02
C SER A 107 14.49 56.77 5.89
N THR A 108 15.44 57.33 5.13
CA THR A 108 15.20 58.26 4.01
C THR A 108 15.43 57.60 2.64
N ALA A 109 16.05 56.43 2.61
CA ALA A 109 16.23 55.63 1.40
C ALA A 109 14.90 55.20 0.78
N GLY A 110 14.93 54.96 -0.53
CA GLY A 110 13.76 54.52 -1.30
C GLY A 110 13.16 53.20 -0.80
N VAL A 111 11.89 52.98 -1.14
CA VAL A 111 11.12 51.78 -0.77
C VAL A 111 11.86 50.48 -1.12
N LEU A 112 12.54 50.44 -2.27
CA LEU A 112 13.29 49.27 -2.72
C LEU A 112 14.48 48.93 -1.81
N THR A 113 15.15 49.94 -1.26
CA THR A 113 16.26 49.76 -0.31
C THR A 113 15.77 49.16 1.01
N ARG A 114 14.61 49.62 1.50
CA ARG A 114 14.00 49.06 2.72
C ARG A 114 13.51 47.63 2.50
N LEU A 115 12.98 47.34 1.31
CA LEU A 115 12.60 46.00 0.90
C LEU A 115 13.80 45.06 0.88
N TYR A 116 14.92 45.50 0.31
CA TYR A 116 16.18 44.75 0.29
C TYR A 116 16.66 44.41 1.72
N TYR A 117 16.66 45.39 2.64
CA TYR A 117 17.08 45.14 4.02
C TYR A 117 16.09 44.27 4.81
N ALA A 118 14.79 44.42 4.60
CA ALA A 118 13.77 43.57 5.22
C ALA A 118 13.92 42.09 4.77
N ILE A 119 14.30 41.84 3.52
CA ILE A 119 14.65 40.49 3.04
C ILE A 119 15.95 40.00 3.69
N GLY A 120 16.95 40.89 3.81
CA GLY A 120 18.24 40.59 4.44
C GLY A 120 18.14 40.03 5.86
N LEU A 121 17.10 40.41 6.62
CA LEU A 121 16.83 39.89 7.97
C LEU A 121 16.52 38.39 8.02
N PHE A 122 16.08 37.79 6.92
CA PHE A 122 15.81 36.35 6.84
C PHE A 122 17.07 35.53 6.55
N VAL A 123 18.15 36.18 6.12
CA VAL A 123 19.46 35.57 5.90
C VAL A 123 20.31 35.83 7.13
N LEU A 124 21.27 34.95 7.43
CA LEU A 124 22.21 35.13 8.55
C LEU A 124 22.99 36.47 8.50
N GLY A 125 22.95 37.20 7.36
CA GLY A 125 23.50 38.54 7.17
C GLY A 125 22.69 39.69 7.77
N GLY A 126 21.52 39.44 8.38
CA GLY A 126 20.78 40.47 9.12
C GLY A 126 21.57 41.06 10.31
N LEU A 127 22.54 40.32 10.85
CA LEU A 127 23.42 40.78 11.92
C LEU A 127 24.42 41.86 11.46
N ASP A 128 24.78 41.87 10.16
CA ASP A 128 25.71 42.85 9.57
C ASP A 128 25.03 44.20 9.21
N LEU A 129 23.74 44.34 9.52
CA LEU A 129 23.00 45.58 9.35
C LEU A 129 23.20 46.53 10.55
N GLY A 130 23.71 46.03 11.67
CA GLY A 130 23.87 46.78 12.91
C GLY A 130 22.59 46.83 13.74
N MET A 131 22.60 47.62 14.82
CA MET A 131 21.48 47.72 15.77
C MET A 131 20.44 48.75 15.31
N PRO A 132 19.14 48.53 15.62
CA PRO A 132 18.08 49.51 15.36
C PRO A 132 18.24 50.75 16.25
N ARG A 133 18.37 51.93 15.65
CA ARG A 133 18.54 53.23 16.32
C ARG A 133 17.63 54.28 15.70
N GLY A 134 17.31 55.33 16.46
CA GLY A 134 16.39 56.38 16.02
C GLY A 134 14.95 55.90 15.83
N GLY A 135 14.09 56.78 15.33
CA GLY A 135 12.68 56.51 15.08
C GLY A 135 11.82 56.23 16.33
N PRO A 136 10.55 55.84 16.13
CA PRO A 136 9.63 55.52 17.23
C PRO A 136 10.08 54.31 18.06
N ALA A 137 9.83 54.34 19.37
CA ALA A 137 10.18 53.23 20.27
C ALA A 137 9.54 51.89 19.83
N TRP A 138 8.26 51.91 19.47
CA TRP A 138 7.53 50.73 19.00
C TRP A 138 8.17 50.11 17.74
N GLY A 139 8.72 50.92 16.84
CA GLY A 139 9.36 50.46 15.61
C GLY A 139 10.68 49.74 15.90
N ARG A 140 11.45 50.25 16.88
CA ARG A 140 12.70 49.61 17.32
C ARG A 140 12.45 48.26 17.97
N ASP A 141 11.46 48.18 18.85
CA ASP A 141 11.09 46.93 19.54
C ASP A 141 10.59 45.89 18.54
N LEU A 142 9.79 46.32 17.56
CA LEU A 142 9.31 45.46 16.48
C LEU A 142 10.48 44.93 15.63
N LEU A 143 11.43 45.78 15.26
CA LEU A 143 12.59 45.38 14.47
C LEU A 143 13.48 44.40 15.24
N TRP A 144 13.69 44.64 16.55
CA TRP A 144 14.38 43.71 17.43
C TRP A 144 13.73 42.33 17.46
N LEU A 145 12.41 42.26 17.56
CA LEU A 145 11.68 40.99 17.50
C LEU A 145 11.90 40.29 16.15
N VAL A 146 11.85 41.04 15.04
CA VAL A 146 12.09 40.50 13.69
C VAL A 146 13.52 39.97 13.54
N TYR A 147 14.53 40.61 14.13
CA TYR A 147 15.94 40.15 14.10
C TYR A 147 16.13 38.74 14.64
N PHE A 148 15.32 38.31 15.61
CA PHE A 148 15.37 36.95 16.15
C PHE A 148 14.42 36.00 15.42
N VAL A 149 13.22 36.47 15.11
CA VAL A 149 12.17 35.63 14.52
C VAL A 149 12.50 35.27 13.08
N ALA A 150 13.00 36.21 12.25
CA ALA A 150 13.26 35.95 10.84
C ALA A 150 14.34 34.88 10.61
N PRO A 151 15.55 34.95 11.22
CA PRO A 151 16.55 33.88 11.09
C PRO A 151 16.10 32.54 11.67
N ALA A 152 15.33 32.55 12.78
CA ALA A 152 14.82 31.33 13.38
C ALA A 152 13.83 30.60 12.48
N ILE A 153 12.92 31.34 11.81
CA ILE A 153 11.99 30.75 10.84
C ILE A 153 12.76 30.20 9.63
N THR A 154 13.71 30.95 9.09
CA THR A 154 14.52 30.48 7.95
C THR A 154 15.32 29.23 8.31
N ALA A 155 16.02 29.23 9.45
CA ALA A 155 16.81 28.09 9.91
C ALA A 155 15.94 26.84 10.08
N SER A 156 14.75 26.98 10.67
CA SER A 156 13.78 25.87 10.81
C SER A 156 13.33 25.32 9.45
N ALA A 157 13.02 26.20 8.50
CA ALA A 157 12.62 25.81 7.15
C ALA A 157 13.77 25.10 6.39
N VAL A 158 15.00 25.59 6.53
CA VAL A 158 16.19 24.97 5.94
C VAL A 158 16.43 23.59 6.55
N ILE A 159 16.41 23.45 7.87
CA ILE A 159 16.59 22.16 8.56
C ILE A 159 15.52 21.17 8.11
N GLU A 160 14.25 21.56 8.06
CA GLU A 160 13.18 20.68 7.58
C GLU A 160 13.35 20.31 6.11
N GLY A 161 13.78 21.25 5.26
CA GLY A 161 14.11 20.99 3.87
C GLY A 161 15.22 19.96 3.73
N VAL A 162 16.30 20.12 4.50
CA VAL A 162 17.41 19.16 4.54
C VAL A 162 16.94 17.80 5.05
N LEU A 163 16.16 17.75 6.14
CA LEU A 163 15.62 16.50 6.67
C LEU A 163 14.73 15.78 5.65
N LYS A 164 13.87 16.50 4.92
CA LYS A 164 13.05 15.93 3.83
C LYS A 164 13.89 15.40 2.67
N VAL A 165 14.98 16.08 2.31
CA VAL A 165 15.92 15.60 1.29
C VAL A 165 16.64 14.33 1.75
N LEU A 166 16.95 14.24 3.04
CA LEU A 166 17.58 13.09 3.67
C LEU A 166 16.61 11.95 4.03
N GLU A 167 15.29 12.11 3.85
CA GLU A 167 14.32 11.06 4.17
C GLU A 167 14.57 9.81 3.30
N PRO A 168 14.98 8.67 3.92
CA PRO A 168 15.43 7.50 3.18
C PRO A 168 14.34 6.84 2.32
N GLN A 169 13.06 7.12 2.60
CA GLN A 169 11.92 6.50 1.93
C GLN A 169 11.86 6.86 0.43
N SER A 170 12.17 8.11 0.07
CA SER A 170 12.17 8.55 -1.33
C SER A 170 13.34 7.94 -2.13
N TRP A 171 14.47 7.71 -1.48
CA TRP A 171 15.67 7.14 -2.10
C TRP A 171 15.58 5.62 -2.24
N ARG A 172 14.94 4.94 -1.29
CA ARG A 172 14.77 3.48 -1.32
C ARG A 172 13.92 3.06 -2.52
N LEU A 173 12.81 3.74 -2.78
CA LEU A 173 11.97 3.55 -3.97
C LEU A 173 12.74 3.73 -5.29
N ARG A 174 13.64 4.73 -5.37
CA ARG A 174 14.46 4.98 -6.58
C ARG A 174 15.44 3.85 -6.90
N ARG A 175 15.87 3.08 -5.89
CA ARG A 175 16.81 1.96 -6.04
C ARG A 175 16.14 0.60 -6.21
N LEU A 176 14.81 0.51 -6.12
CA LEU A 176 14.10 -0.76 -6.29
C LEU A 176 14.24 -1.30 -7.72
N ARG A 177 14.50 -2.59 -7.80
CA ARG A 177 14.53 -3.39 -9.02
C ARG A 177 13.96 -4.77 -8.72
N GLY A 178 13.25 -5.35 -9.67
CA GLY A 178 12.63 -6.67 -9.51
C GLY A 178 11.63 -6.73 -8.35
N HIS A 179 11.04 -5.59 -7.98
CA HIS A 179 10.13 -5.51 -6.84
C HIS A 179 8.71 -5.94 -7.20
N VAL A 180 7.97 -6.39 -6.19
CA VAL A 180 6.54 -6.69 -6.30
C VAL A 180 5.74 -5.49 -5.85
N VAL A 181 4.83 -5.01 -6.69
CA VAL A 181 3.86 -3.98 -6.30
C VAL A 181 2.58 -4.67 -5.84
N ILE A 182 2.08 -4.31 -4.66
CA ILE A 182 0.81 -4.78 -4.11
C ILE A 182 -0.10 -3.56 -3.91
N SER A 183 -1.28 -3.56 -4.49
CA SER A 183 -2.33 -2.57 -4.21
C SER A 183 -3.16 -3.00 -3.01
N GLY A 184 -3.46 -2.04 -2.14
CA GLY A 184 -4.31 -2.19 -0.99
C GLY A 184 -3.61 -2.78 0.24
N SER A 185 -4.30 -2.64 1.36
CA SER A 185 -3.92 -3.14 2.67
C SER A 185 -5.02 -4.04 3.27
N SER A 186 -5.88 -4.57 2.39
CA SER A 186 -6.93 -5.52 2.72
C SER A 186 -6.37 -6.78 3.37
N ARG A 187 -7.25 -7.56 4.03
CA ARG A 187 -6.88 -8.86 4.59
C ARG A 187 -6.25 -9.78 3.54
N LEU A 188 -6.76 -9.74 2.31
CA LEU A 188 -6.23 -10.51 1.19
C LEU A 188 -4.82 -10.05 0.81
N ALA A 189 -4.59 -8.74 0.72
CA ALA A 189 -3.27 -8.16 0.47
C ALA A 189 -2.24 -8.58 1.54
N LEU A 190 -2.64 -8.58 2.82
CA LEU A 190 -1.78 -9.02 3.92
C LEU A 190 -1.50 -10.51 3.92
N LEU A 191 -2.49 -11.35 3.60
CA LEU A 191 -2.29 -12.78 3.45
C LEU A 191 -1.34 -13.09 2.29
N TYR A 192 -1.52 -12.39 1.17
CA TYR A 192 -0.61 -12.47 0.04
C TYR A 192 0.81 -12.05 0.43
N LEU A 193 0.98 -10.90 1.09
CA LEU A 193 2.28 -10.42 1.58
C LEU A 193 2.94 -11.42 2.53
N LYS A 194 2.18 -11.98 3.47
CA LYS A 194 2.67 -12.98 4.43
C LYS A 194 3.13 -14.26 3.73
N ARG A 195 2.39 -14.72 2.72
CA ARG A 195 2.78 -15.89 1.91
C ARG A 195 3.98 -15.58 1.04
N LEU A 196 4.00 -14.41 0.40
CA LEU A 196 5.12 -13.94 -0.39
C LEU A 196 6.40 -13.91 0.44
N ARG A 197 6.36 -13.34 1.64
CA ARG A 197 7.54 -13.30 2.52
C ARG A 197 8.05 -14.66 2.98
N LYS A 198 7.19 -15.68 3.00
CA LYS A 198 7.62 -17.05 3.28
C LYS A 198 8.33 -17.70 2.10
N LEU A 199 7.88 -17.43 0.88
CA LEU A 199 8.40 -18.04 -0.34
C LEU A 199 9.61 -17.27 -0.92
N GLU A 200 9.54 -15.95 -0.90
CA GLU A 200 10.55 -15.02 -1.43
C GLU A 200 10.88 -13.95 -0.36
N PRO A 201 11.65 -14.30 0.69
CA PRO A 201 11.90 -13.40 1.82
C PRO A 201 12.67 -12.13 1.44
N THR A 202 13.47 -12.18 0.37
CA THR A 202 14.37 -11.10 -0.06
C THR A 202 13.77 -10.18 -1.12
N VAL A 203 12.64 -10.55 -1.75
CA VAL A 203 12.07 -9.75 -2.84
C VAL A 203 11.64 -8.38 -2.32
N PRO A 204 12.03 -7.26 -2.93
CA PRO A 204 11.54 -5.97 -2.48
C PRO A 204 10.04 -5.84 -2.75
N VAL A 205 9.28 -5.28 -1.82
CA VAL A 205 7.82 -5.15 -1.94
C VAL A 205 7.43 -3.70 -1.74
N VAL A 206 6.55 -3.20 -2.59
CA VAL A 206 5.92 -1.88 -2.48
C VAL A 206 4.43 -2.07 -2.30
N ILE A 207 3.87 -1.55 -1.21
CA ILE A 207 2.44 -1.53 -0.94
C ILE A 207 1.92 -0.13 -1.26
N VAL A 208 0.86 -0.07 -2.05
CA VAL A 208 0.20 1.17 -2.45
C VAL A 208 -1.22 1.18 -1.88
N ASP A 209 -1.52 2.12 -0.99
CA ASP A 209 -2.87 2.22 -0.42
C ASP A 209 -3.22 3.69 -0.10
N PRO A 210 -4.40 4.20 -0.46
CA PRO A 210 -4.80 5.57 -0.14
C PRO A 210 -4.99 5.82 1.37
N ARG A 211 -5.34 4.77 2.14
CA ARG A 211 -5.71 4.82 3.56
C ARG A 211 -5.14 3.61 4.30
N ILE A 212 -3.82 3.62 4.51
CA ILE A 212 -3.17 2.65 5.38
C ILE A 212 -3.19 3.12 6.84
N GLY A 213 -3.68 2.29 7.76
CA GLY A 213 -3.63 2.58 9.20
C GLY A 213 -2.19 2.57 9.72
N GLU A 214 -1.88 3.42 10.71
CA GLU A 214 -0.52 3.58 11.26
C GLU A 214 0.08 2.25 11.74
N SER A 215 -0.67 1.49 12.53
CA SER A 215 -0.23 0.19 13.05
C SER A 215 0.11 -0.80 11.93
N LEU A 216 -0.68 -0.81 10.85
CA LEU A 216 -0.44 -1.70 9.73
C LEU A 216 0.76 -1.25 8.90
N SER A 217 0.94 0.06 8.77
CA SER A 217 2.09 0.65 8.11
C SER A 217 3.39 0.26 8.82
N ASP A 218 3.42 0.37 10.15
CA ASP A 218 4.60 0.00 10.93
C ASP A 218 4.87 -1.50 10.85
N GLN A 219 3.84 -2.34 10.93
CA GLN A 219 4.00 -3.77 10.74
C GLN A 219 4.52 -4.15 9.34
N ALA A 220 3.97 -3.54 8.29
CA ALA A 220 4.43 -3.74 6.92
C ALA A 220 5.90 -3.34 6.71
N ARG A 221 6.36 -2.26 7.35
CA ARG A 221 7.75 -1.81 7.28
C ARG A 221 8.70 -2.64 8.14
N GLU A 222 8.36 -2.84 9.41
CA GLU A 222 9.26 -3.47 10.39
C GLU A 222 9.29 -4.99 10.25
N VAL A 223 8.13 -5.63 10.10
CA VAL A 223 8.03 -7.10 10.03
C VAL A 223 8.20 -7.59 8.60
N TYR A 224 7.49 -6.98 7.66
CA TYR A 224 7.46 -7.44 6.28
C TYR A 224 8.41 -6.69 5.36
N ARG A 225 9.26 -5.77 5.86
CA ARG A 225 10.26 -5.01 5.07
C ARG A 225 9.69 -4.45 3.76
N ALA A 226 8.42 -4.05 3.78
CA ALA A 226 7.72 -3.51 2.62
C ALA A 226 7.77 -1.99 2.64
N GLU A 227 8.03 -1.39 1.49
CA GLU A 227 7.92 0.05 1.29
C GLU A 227 6.45 0.40 1.11
N ILE A 228 6.04 1.54 1.68
CA ILE A 228 4.64 1.98 1.63
C ILE A 228 4.58 3.29 0.89
N VAL A 229 3.68 3.35 -0.10
CA VAL A 229 3.35 4.53 -0.87
C VAL A 229 1.88 4.84 -0.63
N GLN A 230 1.61 5.99 -0.01
CA GLN A 230 0.24 6.41 0.22
C GLN A 230 -0.33 7.04 -1.06
N GLY A 231 -1.46 6.51 -1.53
CA GLY A 231 -2.17 7.00 -2.70
C GLY A 231 -2.98 5.91 -3.40
N ASP A 232 -3.82 6.35 -4.34
CA ASP A 232 -4.57 5.43 -5.21
C ASP A 232 -3.64 4.86 -6.28
N ILE A 233 -3.62 3.54 -6.43
CA ILE A 233 -2.82 2.85 -7.44
C ILE A 233 -3.24 3.25 -8.87
N ALA A 234 -4.49 3.64 -9.10
CA ALA A 234 -4.95 4.08 -10.41
C ALA A 234 -4.41 5.48 -10.79
N SER A 235 -3.89 6.24 -9.83
CA SER A 235 -3.36 7.58 -10.08
C SER A 235 -2.07 7.55 -10.90
N SER A 236 -2.02 8.33 -11.98
CA SER A 236 -0.82 8.50 -12.82
C SER A 236 0.40 8.96 -12.02
N ALA A 237 0.20 9.82 -11.01
CA ALA A 237 1.26 10.29 -10.12
C ALA A 237 1.87 9.15 -9.30
N ILE A 238 1.07 8.17 -8.88
CA ILE A 238 1.55 7.01 -8.13
C ILE A 238 2.23 6.02 -9.06
N LEU A 239 1.64 5.71 -10.21
CA LEU A 239 2.22 4.82 -11.23
C LEU A 239 3.61 5.30 -11.67
N ALA A 240 3.81 6.61 -11.83
CA ALA A 240 5.11 7.20 -12.14
C ALA A 240 6.14 7.05 -11.00
N ARG A 241 5.70 7.04 -9.74
CA ARG A 241 6.56 6.94 -8.55
C ARG A 241 7.02 5.51 -8.24
N ILE A 242 6.21 4.49 -8.56
CA ILE A 242 6.45 3.10 -8.17
C ILE A 242 7.34 2.31 -9.13
N ARG A 243 7.88 2.95 -10.17
CA ARG A 243 8.88 2.35 -11.09
C ARG A 243 8.41 1.03 -11.72
N LEU A 244 7.26 1.05 -12.39
CA LEU A 244 6.71 -0.11 -13.12
C LEU A 244 7.70 -0.65 -14.17
N ASP A 245 8.55 0.24 -14.71
CA ASP A 245 9.71 -0.05 -15.57
C ASP A 245 10.78 -0.95 -14.93
N ARG A 246 10.70 -1.23 -13.62
CA ARG A 246 11.60 -2.17 -12.93
C ARG A 246 10.89 -3.20 -12.06
N ALA A 247 9.56 -3.13 -11.96
CA ALA A 247 8.77 -4.12 -11.23
C ALA A 247 8.91 -5.52 -11.85
N ALA A 248 8.89 -6.54 -11.00
CA ALA A 248 8.84 -7.95 -11.43
C ALA A 248 7.41 -8.39 -11.71
N ARG A 249 6.46 -7.96 -10.87
CA ARG A 249 5.02 -8.26 -11.01
C ARG A 249 4.18 -7.24 -10.24
N VAL A 250 2.90 -7.15 -10.60
CA VAL A 250 1.93 -6.26 -9.97
C VAL A 250 0.73 -7.07 -9.50
N VAL A 251 0.27 -6.81 -8.28
CA VAL A 251 -0.78 -7.58 -7.63
C VAL A 251 -1.81 -6.60 -7.08
N LEU A 252 -2.99 -6.55 -7.69
CA LEU A 252 -4.00 -5.54 -7.41
C LEU A 252 -5.08 -6.15 -6.51
N LEU A 253 -4.99 -5.86 -5.21
CA LEU A 253 -5.78 -6.49 -4.13
C LEU A 253 -6.56 -5.45 -3.30
N SER A 254 -6.85 -4.29 -3.88
CA SER A 254 -7.73 -3.29 -3.26
C SER A 254 -9.13 -3.87 -3.09
N ASP A 255 -9.88 -3.37 -2.12
CA ASP A 255 -11.30 -3.71 -1.91
C ASP A 255 -12.21 -3.06 -2.97
N ASN A 256 -11.66 -2.20 -3.85
CA ASN A 256 -12.38 -1.57 -4.95
C ASN A 256 -11.99 -2.21 -6.30
N ASP A 257 -12.89 -3.04 -6.83
CA ASP A 257 -12.74 -3.72 -8.12
C ASP A 257 -12.46 -2.76 -9.28
N PHE A 258 -13.14 -1.60 -9.32
CA PHE A 258 -12.92 -0.59 -10.37
C PHE A 258 -11.50 -0.01 -10.31
N SER A 259 -11.00 0.31 -9.11
CA SER A 259 -9.63 0.80 -8.93
C SER A 259 -8.60 -0.26 -9.33
N ASN A 260 -8.85 -1.55 -9.02
CA ASN A 260 -7.99 -2.65 -9.46
C ASN A 260 -7.96 -2.78 -11.00
N LEU A 261 -9.11 -2.68 -11.67
CA LEU A 261 -9.22 -2.84 -13.12
C LEU A 261 -8.69 -1.62 -13.89
N ASP A 262 -8.98 -0.41 -13.43
CA ASP A 262 -8.43 0.83 -14.00
C ASP A 262 -6.89 0.86 -13.84
N ALA A 263 -6.38 0.49 -12.66
CA ALA A 263 -4.95 0.36 -12.46
C ALA A 263 -4.32 -0.73 -13.34
N ALA A 264 -4.97 -1.88 -13.53
CA ALA A 264 -4.46 -2.94 -14.41
C ALA A 264 -4.30 -2.43 -15.86
N THR A 265 -5.32 -1.74 -16.37
CA THR A 265 -5.31 -1.14 -17.71
C THR A 265 -4.13 -0.18 -17.85
N ARG A 266 -3.99 0.77 -16.92
CA ARG A 266 -2.91 1.77 -16.97
C ARG A 266 -1.53 1.17 -16.79
N VAL A 267 -1.39 0.13 -15.98
CA VAL A 267 -0.12 -0.59 -15.80
C VAL A 267 0.30 -1.29 -17.07
N LEU A 268 -0.64 -1.93 -17.79
CA LEU A 268 -0.36 -2.54 -19.10
C LEU A 268 0.07 -1.49 -20.12
N ASP A 269 -0.63 -0.36 -20.19
CA ASP A 269 -0.30 0.72 -21.12
C ASP A 269 1.09 1.32 -20.84
N LEU A 270 1.44 1.54 -19.57
CA LEU A 270 2.72 2.14 -19.17
C LEU A 270 3.89 1.15 -19.18
N ALA A 271 3.62 -0.14 -18.95
CA ALA A 271 4.64 -1.17 -18.85
C ALA A 271 4.18 -2.50 -19.49
N PRO A 272 4.09 -2.57 -20.84
CA PRO A 272 3.64 -3.77 -21.55
C PRO A 272 4.43 -5.05 -21.19
N ARG A 273 5.70 -4.93 -20.80
CA ARG A 273 6.54 -6.06 -20.33
C ARG A 273 6.00 -6.80 -19.08
N LEU A 274 5.02 -6.22 -18.40
CA LEU A 274 4.33 -6.82 -17.26
C LEU A 274 3.12 -7.67 -17.69
N GLU A 275 2.85 -7.79 -19.00
CA GLU A 275 1.88 -8.74 -19.53
C GLU A 275 2.12 -10.16 -18.98
N GLY A 276 1.06 -10.83 -18.54
CA GLY A 276 1.15 -12.13 -17.86
C GLY A 276 1.70 -12.08 -16.42
N LYS A 277 2.12 -10.91 -15.93
CA LYS A 277 2.68 -10.72 -14.57
C LYS A 277 1.83 -9.77 -13.71
N ILE A 278 0.61 -9.50 -14.14
CA ILE A 278 -0.36 -8.71 -13.40
C ILE A 278 -1.43 -9.66 -12.88
N VAL A 279 -1.64 -9.63 -11.57
CA VAL A 279 -2.70 -10.38 -10.89
C VAL A 279 -3.73 -9.38 -10.39
N VAL A 280 -5.00 -9.60 -10.67
CA VAL A 280 -6.09 -8.67 -10.33
C VAL A 280 -7.15 -9.42 -9.54
N HIS A 281 -7.49 -8.90 -8.36
CA HIS A 281 -8.65 -9.38 -7.63
C HIS A 281 -9.90 -8.61 -8.04
N VAL A 282 -10.96 -9.34 -8.38
CA VAL A 282 -12.28 -8.79 -8.67
C VAL A 282 -13.33 -9.60 -7.91
N ALA A 283 -14.06 -8.94 -7.00
CA ALA A 283 -15.07 -9.58 -6.17
C ALA A 283 -16.43 -9.71 -6.87
N ASP A 284 -16.82 -8.76 -7.71
CA ASP A 284 -18.09 -8.82 -8.46
C ASP A 284 -17.92 -9.57 -9.79
N LEU A 285 -18.58 -10.72 -9.89
CA LEU A 285 -18.55 -11.58 -11.07
C LEU A 285 -19.12 -10.88 -12.33
N ARG A 286 -20.11 -10.01 -12.18
CA ARG A 286 -20.72 -9.30 -13.32
C ARG A 286 -19.72 -8.33 -13.95
N PHE A 287 -18.85 -7.71 -13.14
CA PHE A 287 -17.74 -6.91 -13.66
C PHE A 287 -16.73 -7.76 -14.42
N MET A 288 -16.39 -8.97 -13.91
CA MET A 288 -15.51 -9.89 -14.64
C MET A 288 -16.10 -10.29 -15.99
N LEU A 289 -17.39 -10.65 -16.03
CA LEU A 289 -18.08 -11.04 -17.26
C LEU A 289 -18.13 -9.89 -18.27
N GLY A 290 -18.48 -8.67 -17.83
CA GLY A 290 -18.50 -7.49 -18.70
C GLY A 290 -17.14 -7.12 -19.29
N MET A 291 -16.04 -7.52 -18.63
CA MET A 291 -14.67 -7.26 -19.08
C MET A 291 -14.01 -8.43 -19.81
N ALA A 292 -14.70 -9.56 -20.00
CA ALA A 292 -14.11 -10.79 -20.54
C ALA A 292 -13.41 -10.62 -21.90
N HIS A 293 -13.84 -9.64 -22.71
CA HIS A 293 -13.28 -9.37 -24.03
C HIS A 293 -12.15 -8.33 -24.05
N THR A 294 -11.82 -7.71 -22.91
CA THR A 294 -10.80 -6.66 -22.79
C THR A 294 -9.38 -7.22 -22.79
N LEU A 295 -8.38 -6.38 -23.07
CA LEU A 295 -6.96 -6.76 -22.98
C LEU A 295 -6.62 -7.26 -21.57
N VAL A 296 -7.05 -6.52 -20.53
CA VAL A 296 -6.85 -6.87 -19.12
C VAL A 296 -7.30 -8.30 -18.83
N ALA A 297 -8.49 -8.71 -19.30
CA ALA A 297 -8.99 -10.06 -19.07
C ALA A 297 -8.19 -11.16 -19.78
N ARG A 298 -7.54 -10.84 -20.91
CA ARG A 298 -6.74 -11.80 -21.68
C ARG A 298 -5.31 -11.92 -21.16
N THR A 299 -4.76 -10.82 -20.63
CA THR A 299 -3.34 -10.73 -20.29
C THR A 299 -3.05 -10.77 -18.80
N CYS A 300 -4.03 -10.43 -17.96
CA CYS A 300 -3.88 -10.45 -16.51
C CYS A 300 -4.49 -11.72 -15.92
N ALA A 301 -3.89 -12.23 -14.85
CA ALA A 301 -4.51 -13.28 -14.05
C ALA A 301 -5.57 -12.66 -13.13
N ILE A 302 -6.83 -12.71 -13.56
CA ILE A 302 -7.97 -12.25 -12.76
C ILE A 302 -8.46 -13.39 -11.87
N PHE A 303 -8.70 -13.11 -10.59
CA PHE A 303 -9.28 -14.08 -9.68
C PHE A 303 -10.32 -13.44 -8.76
N ASN A 304 -11.26 -14.28 -8.31
CA ASN A 304 -12.28 -13.91 -7.35
C ASN A 304 -12.12 -14.76 -6.08
N ALA A 305 -11.78 -14.13 -4.96
CA ALA A 305 -11.57 -14.86 -3.70
C ALA A 305 -12.84 -15.55 -3.19
N HIS A 306 -14.03 -14.99 -3.45
CA HIS A 306 -15.30 -15.63 -3.10
C HIS A 306 -15.54 -16.88 -3.93
N GLN A 307 -15.19 -16.87 -5.22
CA GLN A 307 -15.30 -18.05 -6.07
C GLN A 307 -14.37 -19.17 -5.62
N ILE A 308 -13.12 -18.86 -5.29
CA ILE A 308 -12.18 -19.86 -4.76
C ILE A 308 -12.72 -20.49 -3.47
N ALA A 309 -13.23 -19.66 -2.55
CA ALA A 309 -13.79 -20.14 -1.29
C ALA A 309 -15.08 -20.95 -1.49
N ALA A 310 -15.97 -20.50 -2.38
CA ALA A 310 -17.23 -21.17 -2.70
C ALA A 310 -16.97 -22.54 -3.34
N ARG A 311 -16.10 -22.58 -4.36
CA ARG A 311 -15.64 -23.82 -5.00
C ARG A 311 -15.06 -24.79 -3.99
N HIS A 312 -14.17 -24.33 -3.11
CA HIS A 312 -13.60 -25.18 -2.07
C HIS A 312 -14.66 -25.72 -1.11
N LEU A 313 -15.62 -24.90 -0.66
CA LEU A 313 -16.72 -25.34 0.18
C LEU A 313 -17.58 -26.40 -0.51
N VAL A 314 -17.96 -26.14 -1.76
CA VAL A 314 -18.80 -27.03 -2.57
C VAL A 314 -18.11 -28.38 -2.77
N ASP A 315 -16.84 -28.37 -3.18
CA ASP A 315 -16.10 -29.60 -3.48
C ASP A 315 -15.79 -30.43 -2.23
N THR A 316 -15.35 -29.80 -1.14
CA THR A 316 -14.84 -30.54 0.03
C THR A 316 -15.91 -30.93 1.02
N ARG A 317 -17.02 -30.19 1.09
CA ARG A 317 -18.06 -30.40 2.10
C ARG A 317 -19.40 -30.73 1.47
N VAL A 318 -19.88 -29.89 0.54
CA VAL A 318 -21.28 -29.99 0.08
C VAL A 318 -21.48 -31.21 -0.82
N LEU A 319 -20.70 -31.34 -1.90
CA LEU A 319 -20.79 -32.49 -2.80
C LEU A 319 -20.37 -33.78 -2.11
N LYS A 320 -19.36 -33.72 -1.23
CA LYS A 320 -18.99 -34.87 -0.40
C LYS A 320 -20.16 -35.36 0.44
N HIS A 321 -20.90 -34.43 1.08
CA HIS A 321 -22.08 -34.78 1.85
C HIS A 321 -23.16 -35.41 0.98
N PHE A 322 -23.51 -34.79 -0.16
CA PHE A 322 -24.56 -35.30 -1.06
C PHE A 322 -24.26 -36.70 -1.61
N ASN A 323 -22.98 -37.04 -1.79
CA ASN A 323 -22.59 -38.39 -2.22
C ASN A 323 -22.69 -39.43 -1.09
N GLU A 324 -22.66 -38.99 0.17
CA GLU A 324 -22.75 -39.84 1.37
C GLU A 324 -24.21 -40.02 1.84
N THR A 325 -25.15 -39.19 1.37
CA THR A 325 -26.58 -39.21 1.73
C THR A 325 -27.46 -39.76 0.59
N LEU A 326 -28.31 -40.73 0.91
CA LEU A 326 -29.20 -41.42 -0.04
C LEU A 326 -30.47 -40.63 -0.49
N PRO A 327 -31.09 -39.75 0.32
CA PRO A 327 -32.23 -38.94 -0.13
C PRO A 327 -31.79 -37.60 -0.75
N ARG A 328 -32.70 -36.94 -1.49
CA ARG A 328 -32.50 -35.56 -1.99
C ARG A 328 -32.30 -34.60 -0.81
N ASP A 329 -31.09 -34.11 -0.63
CA ASP A 329 -30.76 -33.17 0.44
C ASP A 329 -31.37 -31.78 0.18
N ARG A 330 -31.95 -31.19 1.22
CA ARG A 330 -32.46 -29.81 1.18
C ARG A 330 -31.35 -28.86 1.60
N VAL A 331 -30.91 -28.02 0.67
CA VAL A 331 -29.89 -27.00 0.92
C VAL A 331 -30.57 -25.67 1.22
N VAL A 332 -30.36 -25.14 2.42
CA VAL A 332 -30.79 -23.79 2.79
C VAL A 332 -29.59 -22.86 2.80
N LEU A 333 -29.54 -21.93 1.84
CA LEU A 333 -28.52 -20.87 1.81
C LEU A 333 -28.99 -19.69 2.68
N ALA A 334 -28.54 -19.68 3.95
CA ALA A 334 -28.80 -18.58 4.86
C ALA A 334 -27.87 -17.38 4.54
N GLY A 335 -28.44 -16.37 3.87
CA GLY A 335 -27.74 -15.15 3.44
C GLY A 335 -27.32 -15.20 1.96
N PHE A 336 -27.82 -14.24 1.17
CA PHE A 336 -27.65 -14.20 -0.29
C PHE A 336 -26.78 -13.02 -0.78
N GLY A 337 -25.68 -12.78 -0.06
CA GLY A 337 -24.64 -11.85 -0.49
C GLY A 337 -23.77 -12.43 -1.62
N ARG A 338 -22.67 -11.74 -1.96
CA ARG A 338 -21.74 -12.16 -3.04
C ARG A 338 -21.29 -13.62 -2.91
N PHE A 339 -20.88 -14.03 -1.71
CA PHE A 339 -20.48 -15.41 -1.45
C PHE A 339 -21.61 -16.42 -1.64
N GLY A 340 -22.82 -16.15 -1.13
CA GLY A 340 -23.97 -17.04 -1.26
C GLY A 340 -24.40 -17.22 -2.72
N GLN A 341 -24.36 -16.13 -3.51
CA GLN A 341 -24.58 -16.17 -4.96
C GLN A 341 -23.54 -17.05 -5.65
N THR A 342 -22.26 -16.91 -5.31
CA THR A 342 -21.20 -17.74 -5.91
C THR A 342 -21.28 -19.21 -5.51
N VAL A 343 -21.70 -19.53 -4.27
CA VAL A 343 -21.94 -20.92 -3.86
C VAL A 343 -23.08 -21.54 -4.66
N LEU A 344 -24.19 -20.82 -4.85
CA LEU A 344 -25.30 -21.30 -5.67
C LEU A 344 -24.88 -21.56 -7.12
N GLU A 345 -24.08 -20.67 -7.69
CA GLU A 345 -23.57 -20.83 -9.06
C GLU A 345 -22.62 -22.02 -9.20
N GLU A 346 -21.66 -22.20 -8.28
CA GLU A 346 -20.77 -23.38 -8.29
C GLU A 346 -21.54 -24.69 -8.10
N LEU A 347 -22.61 -24.70 -7.28
CA LEU A 347 -23.49 -25.86 -7.14
C LEU A 347 -24.24 -26.17 -8.44
N GLN A 348 -24.83 -25.16 -9.08
CA GLN A 348 -25.55 -25.34 -10.36
C GLN A 348 -24.64 -25.84 -11.48
N GLN A 349 -23.39 -25.36 -11.54
CA GLN A 349 -22.42 -25.80 -12.53
C GLN A 349 -21.98 -27.26 -12.32
N ARG A 350 -21.86 -27.72 -11.07
CA ARG A 350 -21.31 -29.05 -10.74
C ARG A 350 -22.35 -30.15 -10.59
N ALA A 351 -23.61 -29.80 -10.33
CA ALA A 351 -24.73 -30.75 -10.31
C ALA A 351 -25.85 -30.29 -11.25
N PRO A 352 -25.58 -30.22 -12.58
CA PRO A 352 -26.60 -29.86 -13.56
C PRO A 352 -27.75 -30.86 -13.52
N GLY A 353 -28.98 -30.37 -13.26
CA GLY A 353 -30.20 -31.19 -13.21
C GLY A 353 -30.55 -31.77 -11.83
N GLY A 354 -29.75 -31.54 -10.78
CA GLY A 354 -30.02 -32.01 -9.42
C GLY A 354 -30.85 -31.07 -8.53
N PHE A 355 -31.20 -29.88 -9.03
CA PHE A 355 -31.84 -28.82 -8.25
C PHE A 355 -33.21 -28.46 -8.83
N ASP A 356 -34.27 -28.96 -8.19
CA ASP A 356 -35.62 -28.46 -8.40
C ASP A 356 -35.79 -27.17 -7.57
N ARG A 357 -36.08 -26.03 -8.21
CA ARG A 357 -36.48 -24.81 -7.50
C ARG A 357 -37.89 -25.04 -6.94
N CYS A 358 -38.02 -25.14 -5.62
CA CYS A 358 -39.31 -25.06 -4.94
C CYS A 358 -39.78 -23.62 -4.82
#